data_AF-A0A3M1RQC4-F1
#
_entry.id   AF-A0A3M1RQC4-F1
#
_cell.length_a   1.000
_cell.length_b   1.000
_cell.length_c   1.000
_cell.angle_alpha   90.00
_cell.angle_beta   90.00
_cell.angle_gamma   90.00
#
_symmetry.space_group_name_H-M   'P 1'
#
loop_
_entity.id
_entity.type
_entity.pdbx_description
1 polymer ?
#
loop_
_entity_poly.entity_id
_entity_poly.type
_entity_poly.pdbx_seq_one_letter_code
_entity_poly.pdbx_strand_id
1 'polypeptide(L)'
;MNHLKEWKEMDNKVETEGKPTGFHVDEMLCTGCGACIDACPMKILEIIDGQCKMVNNMICLECGMCLRACPEEAISIDGLDETGIVKEHE
;
A
#
# COMPACT_ATOMS: atom_id res chain seq x y z
N MET A 1 14.45 2.61 51.55
CA MET A 1 14.64 1.58 50.52
C MET A 1 13.79 1.93 49.31
N ASN A 2 14.44 2.24 48.19
CA ASN A 2 13.84 2.67 46.93
C ASN A 2 12.95 1.58 46.31
N HIS A 3 11.66 1.84 46.19
CA HIS A 3 10.75 1.15 45.28
C HIS A 3 10.77 1.86 43.92
N LEU A 4 11.75 1.51 43.07
CA LEU A 4 11.79 1.91 41.65
C LEU A 4 12.47 0.80 40.83
N LYS A 5 11.76 -0.31 40.64
CA LYS A 5 11.94 -1.33 39.60
C LYS A 5 10.52 -1.89 39.43
N GLU A 6 9.82 -1.81 38.30
CA GLU A 6 10.22 -2.10 36.92
C GLU A 6 9.39 -1.23 35.94
N TRP A 7 9.91 -0.07 35.55
CA TRP A 7 9.39 0.77 34.44
C TRP A 7 10.48 0.87 33.36
N LYS A 8 10.97 -0.28 32.90
CA LYS A 8 11.77 -0.34 31.68
C LYS A 8 10.90 -0.99 30.62
N GLU A 9 10.77 -0.29 29.50
CA GLU A 9 10.18 -0.76 28.23
C GLU A 9 8.67 -0.56 28.06
N MET A 10 8.09 0.47 28.70
CA MET A 10 6.95 1.18 28.09
C MET A 10 7.50 2.32 27.24
N ASP A 11 8.27 1.94 26.22
CA ASP A 11 8.63 2.87 25.16
C ASP A 11 7.33 3.32 24.50
N ASN A 12 6.97 4.56 24.84
CA ASN A 12 6.04 5.43 24.15
C ASN A 12 6.47 5.58 22.68
N LYS A 13 6.35 4.52 21.88
CA LYS A 13 6.29 4.59 20.43
C LYS A 13 4.83 4.76 20.08
N VAL A 14 4.35 6.00 20.18
CA VAL A 14 3.33 6.41 19.23
C VAL A 14 4.04 6.36 17.88
N GLU A 15 3.89 5.26 17.15
CA GLU A 15 4.37 5.13 15.78
C GLU A 15 3.59 6.13 14.91
N THR A 16 4.05 7.37 14.87
CA THR A 16 3.51 8.43 13.99
C THR A 16 4.17 8.41 12.62
N GLU A 17 4.54 7.24 12.11
CA GLU A 17 5.08 7.05 10.77
C GLU A 17 4.10 6.15 10.03
N GLY A 18 3.34 6.72 9.08
CA GLY A 18 2.29 5.98 8.39
C GLY A 18 2.82 4.68 7.81
N LYS A 19 2.16 3.57 8.13
CA LYS A 19 2.52 2.24 7.62
C LYS A 19 2.60 2.32 6.09
N PRO A 20 3.75 1.99 5.46
CA PRO A 20 3.82 1.93 4.00
C PRO A 20 2.76 0.93 3.52
N THR A 21 1.92 1.34 2.58
CA THR A 21 0.86 0.49 2.04
C THR A 21 1.44 -0.69 1.30
N GLY A 22 0.73 -1.82 1.30
CA GLY A 22 1.15 -3.05 0.61
C GLY A 22 1.04 -3.00 -0.91
N PHE A 23 1.11 -1.83 -1.54
CA PHE A 23 0.97 -1.65 -2.98
C PHE A 23 2.26 -2.01 -3.71
N HIS A 24 2.16 -2.93 -4.67
CA HIS A 24 3.27 -3.39 -5.49
C HIS A 24 2.89 -3.36 -6.97
N VAL A 25 3.90 -3.20 -7.83
CA VAL A 25 3.77 -3.24 -9.29
C VAL A 25 4.77 -4.26 -9.83
N ASP A 26 4.30 -5.22 -10.61
CA ASP A 26 5.15 -6.11 -11.38
C ASP A 26 5.65 -5.38 -12.64
N GLU A 27 6.94 -5.04 -12.65
CA GLU A 27 7.57 -4.30 -13.75
C GLU A 27 7.61 -5.07 -15.07
N MET A 28 7.53 -6.41 -15.04
CA MET A 28 7.51 -7.23 -16.26
C MET A 28 6.15 -7.21 -16.95
N LEU A 29 5.07 -7.03 -16.18
CA LEU A 29 3.70 -6.98 -16.70
C LEU A 29 3.24 -5.54 -16.96
N CYS A 30 3.73 -4.57 -16.19
CA CYS A 30 3.30 -3.19 -16.34
C CYS A 30 3.77 -2.62 -17.69
N THR A 31 2.81 -2.18 -18.50
CA THR A 31 3.06 -1.55 -19.80
C THR A 31 3.07 -0.02 -19.76
N GLY A 32 2.86 0.57 -18.58
CA GLY A 32 2.77 2.03 -18.42
C GLY A 32 1.51 2.64 -19.04
N CYS A 33 0.44 1.87 -19.24
CA CYS A 33 -0.76 2.33 -19.95
C CYS A 33 -1.55 3.44 -19.26
N GLY A 34 -1.35 3.64 -17.94
CA GLY A 34 -1.97 4.72 -17.18
C GLY A 34 -3.38 4.47 -16.65
N ALA A 35 -4.02 3.34 -16.96
CA ALA A 35 -5.39 3.04 -16.51
C ALA A 35 -5.56 3.13 -14.97
N CYS A 36 -4.54 2.73 -14.21
CA CYS A 36 -4.54 2.82 -12.75
C CYS A 36 -4.55 4.27 -12.22
N ILE A 37 -3.96 5.22 -12.95
CA ILE A 37 -3.92 6.65 -12.58
C ILE A 37 -5.32 7.26 -12.66
N ASP A 38 -6.04 6.94 -13.74
CA ASP A 38 -7.40 7.41 -13.94
C ASP A 38 -8.34 6.84 -12.86
N ALA A 39 -8.17 5.55 -12.55
CA ALA A 39 -8.95 4.84 -11.55
C ALA A 39 -8.65 5.26 -10.10
N CYS A 40 -7.46 5.80 -9.80
CA CYS A 40 -7.09 6.17 -8.44
C CYS A 40 -7.81 7.47 -8.01
N PRO A 41 -8.75 7.43 -7.02
CA PRO A 41 -9.43 8.63 -6.56
C PRO A 41 -8.50 9.56 -5.78
N MET A 42 -7.45 9.00 -5.16
CA MET A 42 -6.47 9.76 -4.37
C MET A 42 -5.41 10.43 -5.24
N LYS A 43 -5.36 10.10 -6.54
CA LYS A 43 -4.41 10.67 -7.52
C LYS A 43 -2.96 10.62 -7.04
N ILE A 44 -2.55 9.43 -6.57
CA ILE A 44 -1.20 9.15 -6.04
C ILE A 44 -0.34 8.25 -6.91
N LEU A 45 -0.78 7.96 -8.12
CA LEU A 45 -0.06 7.12 -9.06
C LEU A 45 0.39 7.98 -10.25
N GLU A 46 1.60 7.74 -10.72
CA GLU A 46 2.17 8.36 -11.91
C GLU A 46 2.88 7.31 -12.78
N ILE A 47 3.05 7.61 -14.09
CA ILE A 47 3.94 6.82 -14.95
C ILE A 47 5.31 7.49 -14.97
N ILE A 48 6.32 6.78 -14.49
CA ILE A 48 7.71 7.22 -14.45
C ILE A 48 8.55 6.12 -15.10
N ASP A 49 9.30 6.47 -16.14
CA ASP A 49 10.12 5.53 -16.93
C ASP A 49 9.31 4.36 -17.53
N GLY A 50 8.07 4.64 -17.94
CA GLY A 50 7.17 3.63 -18.50
C GLY A 50 6.54 2.70 -17.46
N GLN A 51 6.78 2.92 -16.17
CA GLN A 51 6.28 2.10 -15.07
C GLN A 51 5.34 2.88 -14.17
N CYS A 52 4.30 2.23 -13.67
CA CYS A 52 3.44 2.82 -12.65
C CYS A 52 4.21 2.93 -11.33
N LYS A 53 4.28 4.12 -10.75
CA LYS A 53 4.88 4.36 -9.43
C LYS A 53 3.91 5.11 -8.54
N MET A 54 3.92 4.76 -7.26
CA MET A 54 3.17 5.49 -6.24
C MET A 54 4.02 6.67 -5.74
N VAL A 55 3.51 7.89 -5.92
CA VAL A 55 4.22 9.12 -5.54
C VAL A 55 3.88 9.59 -4.12
N ASN A 56 2.80 9.08 -3.52
CA ASN A 56 2.43 9.34 -2.14
C ASN A 56 1.69 8.14 -1.53
N ASN A 57 2.40 7.31 -0.76
CA ASN A 57 1.83 6.11 -0.15
C ASN A 57 1.01 6.39 1.13
N MET A 58 1.23 7.53 1.79
CA MET A 58 0.59 7.86 3.06
C MET A 58 -0.94 8.02 2.96
N ILE A 59 -1.47 8.20 1.75
CA ILE A 59 -2.89 8.44 1.50
C ILE A 59 -3.53 7.33 0.64
N CYS A 60 -2.81 6.25 0.37
CA CYS A 60 -3.41 5.09 -0.31
C CYS A 60 -4.42 4.43 0.64
N LEU A 61 -5.68 4.38 0.21
CA LEU A 61 -6.78 3.78 0.98
C LEU A 61 -6.93 2.28 0.75
N GLU A 62 -6.02 1.67 -0.04
CA GLU A 62 -6.09 0.25 -0.38
C GLU A 62 -7.48 -0.14 -0.95
N CYS A 63 -8.11 0.75 -1.72
CA CYS A 63 -9.48 0.55 -2.21
C CYS A 63 -9.62 -0.46 -3.37
N GLY A 64 -8.49 -0.96 -3.89
CA GLY A 64 -8.45 -1.92 -5.00
C GLY A 64 -8.93 -1.42 -6.36
N MET A 65 -9.17 -0.10 -6.55
CA MET A 65 -9.60 0.41 -7.85
C MET A 65 -8.51 0.32 -8.92
N CYS A 66 -7.25 0.60 -8.56
CA CYS A 66 -6.12 0.44 -9.46
C CYS A 66 -5.88 -1.03 -9.86
N LEU A 67 -6.06 -1.96 -8.91
CA LEU A 67 -6.00 -3.40 -9.13
C LEU A 67 -6.98 -3.81 -10.24
N ARG A 68 -8.28 -3.49 -10.09
CA ARG A 68 -9.32 -3.84 -11.05
C ARG A 68 -9.21 -3.12 -12.40
N ALA A 69 -8.57 -1.96 -12.42
CA ALA A 69 -8.40 -1.17 -13.64
C ALA A 69 -7.19 -1.59 -14.48
N CYS A 70 -6.24 -2.34 -13.90
CA CYS A 70 -5.03 -2.75 -14.60
C CYS A 70 -5.35 -3.91 -15.58
N PRO A 71 -5.25 -3.71 -16.91
CA PRO A 71 -5.57 -4.77 -17.87
C PRO A 71 -4.52 -5.89 -17.90
N GLU A 72 -3.31 -5.61 -17.43
CA GLU A 72 -2.19 -6.57 -17.39
C GLU A 72 -2.07 -7.26 -16.02
N GLU A 73 -2.98 -6.96 -15.09
CA GLU A 73 -2.96 -7.50 -13.72
C GLU A 73 -1.61 -7.26 -12.99
N ALA A 74 -0.90 -6.21 -13.39
CA ALA A 74 0.45 -5.89 -12.91
C ALA A 74 0.48 -5.26 -11.51
N ILE A 75 -0.66 -5.04 -10.85
CA ILE A 75 -0.76 -4.35 -9.56
C ILE A 75 -1.21 -5.34 -8.50
N SER A 76 -0.61 -5.30 -7.31
CA SER A 76 -1.09 -6.03 -6.14
C SER A 76 -1.11 -5.14 -4.90
N ILE A 77 -1.99 -5.47 -3.95
CA ILE A 77 -2.10 -4.80 -2.66
C ILE A 77 -2.17 -5.87 -1.58
N ASP A 78 -1.27 -5.84 -0.59
CA ASP A 78 -1.26 -6.83 0.49
C ASP A 78 -2.64 -6.95 1.15
N GLY A 79 -3.12 -8.19 1.31
CA GLY A 79 -4.42 -8.46 1.92
C GLY A 79 -5.64 -8.30 1.00
N LEU A 80 -5.45 -7.93 -0.27
CA LEU A 80 -6.51 -7.93 -1.28
C LEU A 80 -6.21 -8.95 -2.36
N ASP A 81 -7.11 -9.91 -2.55
CA ASP A 81 -7.17 -10.70 -3.77
C ASP A 81 -8.16 -10.10 -4.79
N GLU A 82 -8.20 -10.67 -5.98
CA GLU A 82 -9.11 -10.28 -7.07
C GLU A 82 -10.60 -10.27 -6.68
N THR A 83 -10.96 -10.97 -5.60
CA THR A 83 -12.33 -11.04 -5.07
C THR A 83 -12.65 -9.96 -4.04
N GLY A 84 -11.64 -9.22 -3.57
CA GLY A 84 -11.81 -8.16 -2.58
C GLY A 84 -12.08 -8.66 -1.16
N ILE A 85 -11.74 -9.92 -0.86
CA ILE A 85 -11.92 -10.52 0.46
C ILE A 85 -10.54 -10.60 1.15
N VAL A 86 -10.42 -9.97 2.31
CA VAL A 86 -9.28 -10.19 3.21
C VAL A 86 -9.25 -11.66 3.59
N LYS A 87 -8.15 -12.36 3.29
CA LYS A 87 -7.93 -13.67 3.90
C LYS A 87 -7.74 -13.43 5.39
N GLU A 88 -8.71 -13.84 6.21
CA GLU A 88 -8.51 -13.96 7.65
C GLU A 88 -7.26 -14.82 7.85
N HIS A 89 -6.21 -14.19 8.36
CA HIS A 89 -5.04 -14.87 8.88
C HIS A 89 -5.54 -15.75 10.04
N GLU A 90 -5.63 -17.07 9.82
CA GLU A 90 -5.71 -18.06 10.90
C GLU A 90 -4.51 -17.96 11.84
#